data_AF-A0A953ZZE6-F1
#
_entry.id   AF-A0A953ZZE6-F1
#
_cell.length_a   1.000
_cell.length_b   1.000
_cell.length_c   1.000
_cell.angle_alpha   90.00
_cell.angle_beta   90.00
_cell.angle_gamma   90.00
#
_symmetry.space_group_name_H-M   'P 1'
#
loop_
_entity.id
_entity.type
_entity.pdbx_description
1 polymer ?
#
loop_
_entity_poly.entity_id
_entity_poly.type
_entity_poly.pdbx_seq_one_letter_code
_entity_poly.pdbx_strand_id
1 'polypeptide(L)'
;MRTRFHLACAAAVALPLASVSAQHSMYSYTGPTGFDQLGRAVAGIGDMDRDGYRDFAVGAPQIASIGYVQLFGGADGRLMRTLKGSDIDDTFGYAVCGDFDIDRDG
;
A
#
# COMPACT_ATOMS: atom_id res chain seq x y z
N MET A 1 -28.09 21.39 32.65
CA MET A 1 -27.66 21.50 31.23
C MET A 1 -28.09 20.22 30.53
N ARG A 2 -29.40 20.06 30.29
CA ARG A 2 -30.18 20.31 29.05
C ARG A 2 -29.85 19.30 27.94
N THR A 3 -30.71 18.44 27.40
CA THR A 3 -32.04 17.86 27.71
C THR A 3 -32.29 16.86 26.56
N ARG A 4 -32.76 15.65 26.84
CA ARG A 4 -33.16 14.66 25.82
C ARG A 4 -34.38 15.18 25.03
N PHE A 5 -34.38 15.04 23.70
CA PHE A 5 -35.58 15.16 22.87
C PHE A 5 -35.69 13.93 21.97
N HIS A 6 -36.75 13.14 22.18
CA HIS A 6 -37.27 12.19 21.20
C HIS A 6 -38.35 12.91 20.39
N LEU A 7 -38.22 12.95 19.06
CA LEU A 7 -39.32 13.19 18.13
C LEU A 7 -39.16 12.21 16.97
N ALA A 8 -40.14 11.33 16.78
CA ALA A 8 -40.29 10.58 15.54
C ALA A 8 -41.13 11.43 14.57
N CYS A 9 -40.68 11.57 13.32
CA CYS A 9 -41.47 12.13 12.22
C CYS A 9 -41.01 11.46 10.91
N ALA A 10 -41.94 10.87 10.16
CA ALA A 10 -41.68 10.11 8.95
C ALA A 10 -41.74 11.00 7.70
N ALA A 11 -40.72 10.94 6.84
CA ALA A 11 -40.79 11.31 5.42
C ALA A 11 -39.60 10.65 4.69
N ALA A 12 -39.87 10.08 3.51
CA ALA A 12 -38.96 9.24 2.74
C ALA A 12 -37.54 9.81 2.62
N VAL A 13 -36.54 9.04 3.04
CA VAL A 13 -35.16 9.21 2.59
C VAL A 13 -34.87 8.02 1.70
N ALA A 14 -34.65 8.30 0.41
CA ALA A 14 -34.13 7.35 -0.55
C ALA A 14 -33.05 6.51 0.16
N LEU A 15 -33.20 5.17 0.16
CA LEU A 15 -32.09 4.29 0.47
C LEU A 15 -30.92 4.86 -0.33
N PRO A 16 -29.81 5.32 0.29
CA PRO A 16 -28.68 5.71 -0.50
C PRO A 16 -28.37 4.46 -1.30
N LEU A 17 -28.53 4.57 -2.62
CA LEU A 17 -27.97 3.65 -3.59
C LEU A 17 -26.62 3.30 -3.00
N ALA A 18 -26.41 2.04 -2.61
CA ALA A 18 -25.11 1.61 -2.14
C ALA A 18 -24.17 2.09 -3.23
N SER A 19 -23.39 3.13 -2.91
CA SER A 19 -22.47 3.72 -3.85
C SER A 19 -21.59 2.54 -4.19
N VAL A 20 -21.76 1.96 -5.38
CA VAL A 20 -20.74 1.12 -5.98
C VAL A 20 -19.53 2.00 -5.86
N SER A 21 -18.60 1.63 -4.98
CA SER A 21 -17.40 2.43 -4.81
C SER A 21 -16.75 2.41 -6.18
N ALA A 22 -16.91 3.49 -6.94
CA ALA A 22 -16.02 3.79 -8.04
C ALA A 22 -14.64 3.56 -7.46
N GLN A 23 -13.87 2.66 -8.07
CA GLN A 23 -12.56 2.27 -7.58
C GLN A 23 -11.77 3.54 -7.29
N HIS A 24 -11.71 3.91 -6.01
CA HIS A 24 -11.07 5.13 -5.58
C HIS A 24 -9.60 4.78 -5.43
N SER A 25 -8.77 5.26 -6.35
CA SER A 25 -7.33 5.11 -6.23
C SER A 25 -6.89 5.82 -4.94
N MET A 26 -6.52 5.05 -3.92
CA MET A 26 -6.06 5.63 -2.65
C MET A 26 -4.67 6.24 -2.83
N TYR A 27 -3.75 5.51 -3.47
CA TYR A 27 -2.37 5.93 -3.68
C TYR A 27 -1.92 5.69 -5.13
N SER A 28 -1.03 6.56 -5.61
CA SER A 28 -0.34 6.40 -6.88
C SER A 28 1.13 6.69 -6.68
N TYR A 29 1.98 5.78 -7.16
CA TYR A 29 3.43 5.87 -7.04
C TYR A 29 4.04 5.85 -8.43
N THR A 30 4.93 6.80 -8.67
CA THR A 30 5.73 6.86 -9.89
C THR A 30 7.18 6.58 -9.52
N GLY A 31 7.80 5.67 -10.26
CA GLY A 31 9.23 5.42 -10.14
C GLY A 31 10.05 6.68 -10.47
N PRO A 32 11.27 6.83 -9.90
CA PRO A 32 12.14 7.95 -10.21
C PRO A 32 12.56 8.00 -11.69
N THR A 33 12.42 6.91 -12.45
CA THR A 33 12.77 6.85 -13.87
C THR A 33 11.66 6.18 -14.69
N GLY A 34 11.49 6.57 -15.96
CA GLY A 34 10.46 5.96 -16.81
C GLY A 34 10.69 4.48 -17.17
N PHE A 35 11.88 3.93 -16.85
CA PHE A 35 12.30 2.58 -17.24
C PHE A 35 12.44 1.61 -16.07
N ASP A 36 12.15 2.03 -14.84
CA ASP A 36 12.36 1.20 -13.65
C ASP A 36 11.36 0.08 -13.44
N GLN A 37 10.22 0.16 -14.12
CA GLN A 37 9.15 -0.83 -14.02
C GLN A 37 8.65 -0.97 -12.58
N LEU A 38 8.60 0.14 -11.84
CA LEU A 38 7.94 0.14 -10.53
C LEU A 38 6.52 -0.45 -10.64
N GLY A 39 6.21 -1.39 -9.76
CA GLY A 39 4.96 -2.14 -9.81
C GLY A 39 5.07 -3.49 -10.52
N ARG A 40 6.28 -3.88 -10.98
CA ARG A 40 6.52 -5.19 -11.59
C ARG A 40 6.18 -6.35 -10.66
N ALA A 41 6.42 -6.17 -9.37
CA ALA A 41 6.09 -7.11 -8.30
C ALA A 41 5.54 -6.33 -7.09
N VAL A 42 4.53 -6.90 -6.43
CA VAL A 42 3.91 -6.32 -5.23
C VAL A 42 3.66 -7.46 -4.23
N ALA A 43 3.98 -7.23 -2.96
CA ALA A 43 3.70 -8.16 -1.88
C ALA A 43 3.33 -7.42 -0.59
N GLY A 44 2.42 -8.00 0.20
CA GLY A 44 2.24 -7.58 1.59
C GLY A 44 3.43 -8.04 2.43
N ILE A 45 3.82 -7.25 3.43
CA ILE A 45 5.01 -7.52 4.26
C ILE A 45 4.73 -7.52 5.78
N GLY A 46 3.46 -7.53 6.18
CA GLY A 46 3.07 -7.36 7.58
C GLY A 46 3.00 -5.88 7.98
N ASP A 47 2.94 -5.61 9.27
CA ASP A 47 2.91 -4.25 9.85
C ASP A 47 4.33 -3.91 10.34
N MET A 48 5.12 -3.26 9.49
CA MET A 48 6.55 -3.04 9.69
C MET A 48 6.85 -1.81 10.53
N ASP A 49 5.94 -0.83 10.60
CA ASP A 49 6.06 0.33 11.51
C ASP A 49 5.18 0.27 12.76
N ARG A 50 4.41 -0.81 12.93
CA ARG A 50 3.58 -1.11 14.11
C ARG A 50 2.47 -0.09 14.31
N ASP A 51 1.89 0.40 13.22
CA ASP A 51 0.79 1.37 13.23
C ASP A 51 -0.60 0.72 13.24
N GLY A 52 -0.67 -0.61 13.11
CA GLY A 52 -1.88 -1.41 13.07
C GLY A 52 -2.44 -1.65 11.66
N TYR A 53 -1.78 -1.15 10.62
CA TYR A 53 -2.11 -1.37 9.21
C TYR A 53 -1.05 -2.25 8.54
N ARG A 54 -1.47 -3.06 7.56
CA ARG A 54 -0.53 -3.89 6.81
C ARG A 54 0.18 -3.06 5.74
N ASP A 55 1.49 -3.13 5.75
CA ASP A 55 2.39 -2.52 4.78
C ASP A 55 2.59 -3.41 3.55
N PHE A 56 3.17 -2.80 2.52
CA PHE A 56 3.45 -3.48 1.26
C PHE A 56 4.78 -3.06 0.65
N ALA A 57 5.38 -3.99 -0.09
CA ALA A 57 6.60 -3.78 -0.86
C ALA A 57 6.29 -3.81 -2.35
N VAL A 58 6.96 -2.93 -3.11
CA VAL A 58 6.84 -2.81 -4.56
C VAL A 58 8.22 -2.89 -5.20
N GLY A 59 8.39 -3.85 -6.11
CA GLY A 59 9.63 -4.09 -6.84
C GLY A 59 9.72 -3.31 -8.15
N ALA A 60 10.95 -2.93 -8.50
CA ALA A 60 11.33 -2.18 -9.70
C ALA A 60 12.69 -2.69 -10.22
N PRO A 61 12.71 -3.78 -11.00
CA PRO A 61 13.96 -4.47 -11.36
C PRO A 61 14.94 -3.69 -12.23
N GLN A 62 14.56 -2.56 -12.84
CA GLN A 62 15.36 -1.81 -13.83
C GLN A 62 16.28 -2.71 -14.69
N ILE A 63 15.76 -3.25 -15.79
CA ILE A 63 16.57 -4.08 -16.72
C ILE A 63 17.84 -3.31 -17.15
N ALA A 64 19.00 -3.98 -17.16
CA ALA A 64 20.31 -3.37 -17.44
C ALA A 64 20.82 -2.37 -16.39
N SER A 65 20.30 -2.44 -15.17
CA SER A 65 20.68 -1.62 -14.02
C SER A 65 20.54 -2.44 -12.73
N ILE A 66 20.69 -1.76 -11.59
CA ILE A 66 20.76 -2.38 -10.26
C ILE A 66 19.38 -2.87 -9.77
N GLY A 67 18.30 -2.14 -10.10
CA GLY A 67 16.96 -2.38 -9.56
C GLY A 67 16.81 -2.01 -8.08
N TYR A 68 15.56 -1.95 -7.61
CA TYR A 68 15.22 -1.60 -6.23
C TYR A 68 13.85 -2.17 -5.79
N VAL A 69 13.60 -2.16 -4.49
CA VAL A 69 12.30 -2.44 -3.84
C VAL A 69 11.97 -1.28 -2.90
N GLN A 70 10.74 -0.76 -2.97
CA GLN A 70 10.23 0.27 -2.07
C GLN A 70 9.20 -0.31 -1.11
N LEU A 71 9.29 0.05 0.17
CA LEU A 71 8.33 -0.32 1.22
C LEU A 71 7.44 0.88 1.52
N PHE A 72 6.14 0.64 1.55
CA PHE A 72 5.12 1.66 1.77
C PHE A 72 4.24 1.30 2.96
N GLY A 73 3.95 2.31 3.76
CA GLY A 73 3.05 2.23 4.90
C GLY A 73 1.62 1.97 4.45
N GLY A 74 0.91 1.06 5.11
CA GLY A 74 -0.47 0.70 4.80
C GLY A 74 -1.48 1.79 5.14
N ALA A 75 -1.21 2.59 6.18
CA ALA A 75 -2.14 3.59 6.70
C ALA A 75 -2.19 4.87 5.87
N ASP A 76 -1.03 5.35 5.42
CA ASP A 76 -0.86 6.65 4.77
C ASP A 76 -0.21 6.57 3.39
N GLY A 77 0.23 5.38 2.98
CA GLY A 77 0.94 5.17 1.72
C GLY A 77 2.34 5.78 1.68
N ARG A 78 2.93 6.16 2.81
CA ARG A 78 4.23 6.82 2.84
C ARG A 78 5.36 5.86 2.50
N LEU A 79 6.35 6.33 1.75
CA LEU A 79 7.59 5.59 1.53
C LEU A 79 8.37 5.45 2.84
N MET A 80 8.49 4.23 3.35
CA MET A 80 9.22 3.90 4.58
C MET A 80 10.68 3.64 4.30
N ARG A 81 10.97 2.86 3.24
CA ARG A 81 12.32 2.40 2.92
C ARG A 81 12.48 2.11 1.44
N THR A 82 13.70 2.29 0.94
CA THR A 82 14.14 1.79 -0.37
C THR A 82 15.30 0.84 -0.18
N LEU A 83 15.15 -0.38 -0.68
CA LEU A 83 16.20 -1.39 -0.77
C LEU A 83 16.72 -1.38 -2.20
N LYS A 84 18.04 -1.28 -2.40
CA LYS A 84 18.66 -1.28 -3.72
C LYS A 84 19.48 -2.56 -3.89
N GLY A 85 19.55 -3.06 -5.11
CA GLY A 85 20.52 -4.10 -5.47
C GLY A 85 21.96 -3.59 -5.29
N SER A 86 22.92 -4.50 -5.48
CA SER A 86 24.35 -4.19 -5.35
C SER A 86 25.03 -3.98 -6.69
N ASP A 87 24.67 -4.78 -7.69
CA ASP A 87 25.35 -4.82 -8.98
C ASP A 87 24.39 -4.58 -10.14
N ILE A 88 24.96 -4.16 -11.27
CA ILE A 88 24.22 -4.05 -12.54
C ILE A 88 23.77 -5.46 -12.94
N ASP A 89 22.56 -5.57 -13.48
CA ASP A 89 21.93 -6.84 -13.92
C ASP A 89 21.51 -7.80 -12.82
N ASP A 90 21.60 -7.40 -11.54
CA ASP A 90 21.00 -8.16 -10.42
C ASP A 90 19.46 -8.29 -10.58
N THR A 91 18.85 -7.38 -11.34
CA THR A 91 17.39 -7.29 -11.52
C THR A 91 16.64 -7.24 -10.18
N PHE A 92 17.23 -6.57 -9.19
CA PHE A 92 16.72 -6.57 -7.83
C PHE A 92 15.30 -5.99 -7.77
N GLY A 93 14.35 -6.73 -7.19
CA GLY A 93 12.93 -6.37 -7.20
C GLY A 93 12.12 -6.99 -8.36
N TYR A 94 12.69 -7.91 -9.14
CA TYR A 94 11.95 -8.66 -10.16
C TYR A 94 10.81 -9.50 -9.59
N ALA A 95 11.03 -10.10 -8.42
CA ALA A 95 10.03 -10.83 -7.65
C ALA A 95 10.12 -10.42 -6.18
N VAL A 96 8.96 -10.28 -5.54
CA VAL A 96 8.84 -9.98 -4.12
C VAL A 96 7.78 -10.91 -3.54
N CYS A 97 8.06 -11.50 -2.40
CA CYS A 97 7.14 -12.30 -1.61
C CYS A 97 7.33 -11.90 -0.15
N GLY A 98 6.25 -11.86 0.63
CA GLY A 98 6.26 -11.43 2.02
C GLY A 98 5.10 -12.04 2.78
N ASP A 99 4.77 -11.43 3.93
CA ASP A 99 3.73 -11.89 4.87
C ASP A 99 4.09 -13.16 5.65
N PHE A 100 5.37 -13.52 5.64
CA PHE A 100 5.93 -14.59 6.47
C PHE A 100 6.95 -14.02 7.44
N ASP A 101 6.61 -14.04 8.72
CA ASP A 101 7.51 -13.74 9.82
C ASP A 101 8.50 -14.92 10.00
N ILE A 102 9.76 -14.69 9.61
CA ILE A 102 10.79 -15.74 9.55
C ILE A 102 11.51 -15.94 10.89
N ASP A 103 11.62 -14.89 11.69
CA ASP A 103 12.32 -14.87 12.98
C ASP A 103 11.37 -14.90 14.19
N ARG A 104 10.06 -14.87 13.95
CA ARG A 104 8.99 -15.01 14.95
C ARG A 104 8.97 -13.87 15.96
N ASP A 105 9.24 -12.65 15.51
CA ASP A 105 9.23 -11.47 16.37
C ASP A 105 7.87 -10.73 16.40
N GLY A 106 6.93 -11.14 15.53
CA GLY A 106 5.53 -10.69 15.53
C GLY A 106 5.33 -9.28 15.01
#